data_AF-A0A7G2D1X8-F1
#
_entry.id   AF-A0A7G2D1X8-F1
#
_cell.length_a   1.000
_cell.length_b   1.000
_cell.length_c   1.000
_cell.angle_alpha   90.00
_cell.angle_beta   90.00
_cell.angle_gamma   90.00
#
_symmetry.space_group_name_H-M   'P 1'
#
loop_
_entity.id
_entity.type
_entity.pdbx_description
1 polymer ?
#
loop_
_entity_poly.entity_id
_entity_poly.type
_entity_poly.pdbx_seq_one_letter_code
_entity_poly.pdbx_strand_id
1 'polypeptide(L)'
;MRTSQAWDATSRNEYEMTNTDRHPAISRDAKAWRDAAGVKHTEALRLIEDPLHQGILGDRIVVRDLLRVLEEHPIIGSRHSSTVFGRRGLMDDEPMVHELSADLLRETLLAVEFLRMFTPVSASDQHERNEVGSYTLKHMAEELLGRTVGGYLPNGALIWAAAVLGLPIRESGDAGESRNVTVYLLREEVDFMRAGHPVRIGRRNGAHFQPPGHARLTAVIERASNGDPFDDELTIPVQARPAWSPFHVWLSEQSGRDGFEGRFASDYLAGVNASDHRPAASGKDLLEILRDVRIDPEFLAAAKALVAEYEVTSSRG
;
A
#
# COMPACT_ATOMS: atom_id res chain seq x y z
N MET A 1 11.96 -30.40 66.19
CA MET A 1 12.43 -31.45 65.27
C MET A 1 11.90 -31.10 63.89
N ARG A 2 12.78 -30.60 63.02
CA ARG A 2 13.27 -31.27 61.79
C ARG A 2 12.24 -31.21 60.64
N THR A 3 12.47 -30.28 59.69
CA THR A 3 12.85 -30.54 58.27
C THR A 3 11.62 -30.78 57.38
N SER A 4 11.47 -30.36 56.12
CA SER A 4 12.39 -29.86 55.09
C SER A 4 11.58 -29.69 53.78
N GLN A 5 12.18 -28.97 52.81
CA GLN A 5 12.02 -29.09 51.35
C GLN A 5 10.75 -28.47 50.73
N ALA A 6 10.86 -27.39 49.96
CA ALA A 6 11.50 -27.27 48.63
C ALA A 6 10.78 -28.11 47.58
N TRP A 7 10.00 -27.43 46.74
CA TRP A 7 9.65 -27.91 45.40
C TRP A 7 10.34 -26.95 44.45
N ASP A 8 11.46 -27.42 43.92
CA ASP A 8 12.20 -26.80 42.84
C ASP A 8 12.04 -27.69 41.61
N ALA A 9 11.85 -27.01 40.47
CA ALA A 9 12.22 -27.43 39.13
C ALA A 9 11.41 -28.51 38.36
N THR A 10 10.93 -28.05 37.20
CA THR A 10 11.01 -28.70 35.87
C THR A 10 9.81 -29.51 35.35
N SER A 11 9.06 -28.85 34.47
CA SER A 11 8.56 -29.39 33.19
C SER A 11 8.32 -28.13 32.34
N ARG A 12 9.28 -27.66 31.53
CA ARG A 12 9.57 -28.18 30.18
C ARG A 12 8.33 -28.83 29.57
N ASN A 13 7.35 -28.00 29.22
CA ASN A 13 6.52 -28.30 28.08
C ASN A 13 7.34 -27.93 26.85
N GLU A 14 8.13 -28.92 26.40
CA GLU A 14 8.55 -29.02 25.03
C GLU A 14 7.31 -28.82 24.16
N TYR A 15 7.30 -27.73 23.38
CA TYR A 15 6.44 -27.63 22.21
C TYR A 15 6.94 -28.67 21.20
N GLU A 16 6.56 -29.93 21.41
CA GLU A 16 6.49 -30.90 20.33
C GLU A 16 5.41 -30.39 19.37
N MET A 17 5.84 -29.62 18.36
CA MET A 17 5.10 -29.47 17.12
C MET A 17 5.02 -30.84 16.45
N THR A 18 4.03 -31.64 16.85
CA THR A 18 3.65 -32.84 16.10
C THR A 18 3.19 -32.39 14.71
N ASN A 19 3.99 -32.78 13.72
CA ASN A 19 3.96 -32.47 12.29
C ASN A 19 2.71 -32.98 11.54
N THR A 20 1.49 -32.86 12.09
CA THR A 20 0.27 -33.47 11.52
C THR A 20 -0.91 -32.54 11.23
N ASP A 21 -0.92 -31.28 11.69
CA ASP A 21 -1.97 -30.31 11.33
C ASP A 21 -1.45 -29.17 10.45
N ARG A 22 -0.64 -29.51 9.44
CA ARG A 22 -0.28 -28.54 8.40
C ARG A 22 -1.50 -28.26 7.54
N HIS A 23 -1.95 -27.00 7.51
CA HIS A 23 -3.14 -26.58 6.78
C HIS A 23 -3.06 -27.05 5.31
N PRO A 24 -4.05 -27.79 4.78
CA PRO A 24 -3.99 -28.37 3.43
C PRO A 24 -3.75 -27.36 2.30
N ALA A 25 -4.00 -26.06 2.53
CA ALA A 25 -3.68 -25.01 1.56
C ALA A 25 -2.16 -24.76 1.45
N ILE A 26 -1.42 -24.76 2.56
CA ILE A 26 0.03 -24.53 2.60
C ILE A 26 0.76 -25.63 1.84
N SER A 27 0.41 -26.89 2.10
CA SER A 27 1.02 -28.03 1.39
C SER A 27 0.75 -28.00 -0.12
N ARG A 28 -0.46 -27.60 -0.54
CA ARG A 28 -0.79 -27.47 -1.97
C ARG A 28 0.00 -26.35 -2.64
N ASP A 29 0.18 -25.23 -1.96
CA ASP A 29 0.97 -24.10 -2.48
C ASP A 29 2.46 -24.42 -2.52
N ALA A 30 3.00 -25.10 -1.49
CA ALA A 30 4.37 -25.59 -1.50
C ALA A 30 4.62 -26.58 -2.64
N LYS A 31 3.67 -27.48 -2.92
CA LYS A 31 3.75 -28.38 -4.09
C LYS A 31 3.73 -27.60 -5.41
N ALA A 32 2.83 -26.63 -5.56
CA ALA A 32 2.76 -25.81 -6.77
C ALA A 32 4.07 -25.02 -7.00
N TRP A 33 4.61 -24.41 -5.94
CA TRP A 33 5.89 -23.71 -6.02
C TRP A 33 7.05 -24.64 -6.37
N ARG A 34 7.12 -25.81 -5.73
CA ARG A 34 8.11 -26.85 -6.02
C ARG A 34 8.11 -27.23 -7.49
N ASP A 35 6.93 -27.48 -8.04
CA ASP A 35 6.77 -27.92 -9.42
C ASP A 35 7.15 -26.81 -10.40
N ALA A 36 6.83 -25.54 -10.09
CA ALA A 36 7.13 -24.40 -10.94
C ALA A 36 8.61 -23.96 -10.88
N ALA A 37 9.19 -23.85 -9.67
CA ALA A 37 10.54 -23.34 -9.45
C ALA A 37 11.62 -24.44 -9.44
N GLY A 38 11.25 -25.71 -9.53
CA GLY A 38 12.19 -26.84 -9.56
C GLY A 38 12.96 -27.08 -8.24
N VAL A 39 12.46 -26.57 -7.11
CA VAL A 39 13.10 -26.67 -5.79
C VAL A 39 12.68 -27.94 -5.03
N LYS A 40 13.29 -28.21 -3.86
CA LYS A 40 12.85 -29.31 -2.99
C LYS A 40 11.54 -28.97 -2.30
N HIS A 41 10.68 -29.96 -2.05
CA HIS A 41 9.40 -29.74 -1.35
C HIS A 41 9.58 -29.14 0.05
N THR A 42 10.60 -29.57 0.79
CA THR A 42 10.89 -29.04 2.14
C THR A 42 11.34 -27.57 2.11
N GLU A 43 12.04 -27.18 1.06
CA GLU A 43 12.47 -25.80 0.83
C GLU A 43 11.26 -24.92 0.45
N ALA A 44 10.43 -25.38 -0.49
CA ALA A 44 9.18 -24.73 -0.82
C ALA A 44 8.28 -24.58 0.41
N LEU A 45 8.18 -25.62 1.26
CA LEU A 45 7.35 -25.58 2.46
C LEU A 45 7.85 -24.55 3.46
N ARG A 46 9.15 -24.52 3.75
CA ARG A 46 9.76 -23.50 4.62
C ARG A 46 9.51 -22.09 4.08
N LEU A 47 9.58 -21.92 2.76
CA LEU A 47 9.31 -20.64 2.12
C LEU A 47 7.84 -20.24 2.26
N ILE A 48 6.89 -21.15 1.99
CA ILE A 48 5.46 -20.86 2.12
C ILE A 48 5.02 -20.68 3.57
N GLU A 49 5.73 -21.25 4.54
CA GLU A 49 5.49 -21.09 5.98
C GLU A 49 6.17 -19.84 6.58
N ASP A 50 6.96 -19.08 5.81
CA ASP A 50 7.61 -17.86 6.31
C ASP A 50 6.54 -16.88 6.86
N PRO A 51 6.71 -16.34 8.08
CA PRO A 51 5.78 -15.38 8.67
C PRO A 51 5.46 -14.18 7.77
N LEU A 52 6.44 -13.67 7.02
CA LEU A 52 6.25 -12.55 6.08
C LEU A 52 5.41 -12.93 4.87
N HIS A 53 5.19 -14.23 4.64
CA HIS A 53 4.35 -14.73 3.57
C HIS A 53 2.94 -15.05 4.04
N GLN A 54 2.61 -14.92 5.33
CA GLN A 54 1.28 -15.26 5.86
C GLN A 54 0.23 -14.16 5.73
N GLY A 55 0.60 -13.02 5.13
CA GLY A 55 -0.27 -11.86 4.96
C GLY A 55 -0.16 -10.88 6.14
N ILE A 56 0.30 -9.66 5.86
CA ILE A 56 0.54 -8.63 6.89
C ILE A 56 -0.65 -7.66 6.96
N LEU A 57 -1.08 -7.17 5.79
CA LEU A 57 -2.18 -6.22 5.63
C LEU A 57 -3.47 -6.88 5.13
N GLY A 58 -3.43 -8.14 4.71
CA GLY A 58 -4.59 -8.89 4.26
C GLY A 58 -4.29 -10.38 4.19
N ASP A 59 -5.22 -11.13 3.61
CA ASP A 59 -5.10 -12.59 3.51
C ASP A 59 -3.83 -13.03 2.77
N ARG A 60 -3.26 -14.15 3.18
CA ARG A 60 -2.13 -14.80 2.49
C ARG A 60 -2.42 -14.96 0.99
N ILE A 61 -1.44 -14.59 0.16
CA ILE A 61 -1.50 -14.86 -1.28
C ILE A 61 -1.34 -16.35 -1.55
N VAL A 62 -2.26 -16.89 -2.33
CA VAL A 62 -2.21 -18.27 -2.81
C VAL A 62 -1.20 -18.35 -3.95
N VAL A 63 -0.19 -19.20 -3.82
CA VAL A 63 0.91 -19.31 -4.80
C VAL A 63 0.40 -19.72 -6.19
N ARG A 64 -0.65 -20.54 -6.24
CA ARG A 64 -1.26 -20.94 -7.50
C ARG A 64 -1.88 -19.76 -8.25
N ASP A 65 -2.36 -18.74 -7.53
CA ASP A 65 -2.90 -17.53 -8.15
C ASP A 65 -1.78 -16.66 -8.72
N LEU A 66 -0.65 -16.54 -8.00
CA LEU A 66 0.57 -15.94 -8.53
C LEU A 66 1.00 -16.61 -9.85
N LEU A 67 1.15 -17.94 -9.85
CA LEU A 67 1.59 -18.67 -11.04
C LEU A 67 0.59 -18.54 -12.20
N ARG A 68 -0.72 -18.62 -11.91
CA ARG A 68 -1.78 -18.45 -12.91
C ARG A 68 -1.71 -17.08 -13.60
N VAL A 69 -1.37 -16.02 -12.86
CA VAL A 69 -1.22 -14.68 -13.42
C VAL A 69 -0.09 -14.61 -14.48
N LEU A 70 1.01 -15.34 -14.29
CA LEU A 70 2.10 -15.40 -15.29
C LEU A 70 1.69 -16.13 -16.59
N GLU A 71 0.60 -16.88 -16.56
CA GLU A 71 0.10 -17.61 -17.71
C GLU A 71 -1.08 -16.87 -18.38
N GLU A 72 -2.02 -16.37 -17.59
CA GLU A 72 -3.36 -15.97 -18.06
C GLU A 72 -3.63 -14.47 -17.99
N HIS A 73 -2.79 -13.66 -17.32
CA HIS A 73 -3.06 -12.23 -17.21
C HIS A 73 -3.00 -11.54 -18.59
N PRO A 74 -3.94 -10.65 -18.94
CA PRO A 74 -3.98 -10.06 -20.29
C PRO A 74 -2.71 -9.31 -20.72
N ILE A 75 -1.99 -8.71 -19.76
CA ILE A 75 -0.80 -7.88 -20.04
C ILE A 75 0.52 -8.63 -19.82
N ILE A 76 0.60 -9.49 -18.80
CA ILE A 76 1.87 -10.14 -18.39
C ILE A 76 1.85 -11.65 -18.56
N GLY A 77 0.68 -12.21 -18.87
CA GLY A 77 0.48 -13.64 -19.07
C GLY A 77 1.06 -14.08 -20.41
N SER A 78 1.81 -15.17 -20.40
CA SER A 78 2.45 -15.71 -21.59
C SER A 78 1.50 -16.10 -22.72
N ARG A 79 0.22 -16.37 -22.42
CA ARG A 79 -0.80 -16.71 -23.44
C ARG A 79 -1.35 -15.51 -24.20
N HIS A 80 -1.22 -14.30 -23.66
CA HIS A 80 -1.94 -13.13 -24.16
C HIS A 80 -1.03 -11.94 -24.47
N SER A 81 0.13 -11.84 -23.80
CA SER A 81 1.04 -10.72 -24.00
C SER A 81 1.76 -10.79 -25.34
N SER A 82 1.87 -9.64 -26.01
CA SER A 82 2.71 -9.45 -27.20
C SER A 82 4.19 -9.30 -26.87
N THR A 83 4.54 -9.18 -25.58
CA THR A 83 5.90 -8.98 -25.09
C THR A 83 6.27 -10.02 -24.04
N VAL A 84 7.57 -10.25 -23.86
CA VAL A 84 8.06 -11.14 -22.80
C VAL A 84 8.04 -10.38 -21.48
N PHE A 85 7.35 -10.92 -20.48
CA PHE A 85 7.37 -10.41 -19.12
C PHE A 85 8.43 -11.16 -18.28
N GLY A 86 9.37 -10.43 -17.68
CA GLY A 86 10.49 -10.95 -16.89
C GLY A 86 10.81 -10.11 -15.65
N ARG A 87 11.94 -10.37 -14.97
CA ARG A 87 12.32 -9.66 -13.73
C ARG A 87 12.37 -8.13 -13.88
N ARG A 88 12.71 -7.59 -15.06
CA ARG A 88 12.81 -6.15 -15.32
C ARG A 88 11.48 -5.52 -15.75
N GLY A 89 10.42 -6.32 -15.91
CA GLY A 89 9.09 -5.88 -16.32
C GLY A 89 8.70 -6.41 -17.70
N LEU A 90 7.96 -5.60 -18.47
CA LEU A 90 7.62 -5.93 -19.86
C LEU A 90 8.87 -5.87 -20.76
N MET A 91 8.78 -6.52 -21.92
CA MET A 91 9.86 -6.58 -22.92
C MET A 91 11.21 -7.04 -22.35
N ASP A 92 11.18 -8.00 -21.42
CA ASP A 92 12.40 -8.60 -20.93
C ASP A 92 12.96 -9.62 -21.92
N ASP A 93 14.21 -10.01 -21.71
CA ASP A 93 14.87 -11.00 -22.56
C ASP A 93 14.44 -12.43 -22.18
N GLU A 94 14.17 -12.65 -20.88
CA GLU A 94 13.84 -13.96 -20.30
C GLU A 94 12.45 -13.93 -19.66
N PRO A 95 11.59 -14.94 -19.88
CA PRO A 95 10.32 -15.05 -19.21
C PRO A 95 10.46 -15.23 -17.69
N MET A 96 9.61 -14.54 -16.92
CA MET A 96 9.59 -14.60 -15.46
C MET A 96 9.51 -16.03 -14.91
N VAL A 97 8.79 -16.92 -15.61
CA VAL A 97 8.62 -18.33 -15.21
C VAL A 97 9.94 -19.12 -15.20
N HIS A 98 10.96 -18.68 -15.94
CA HIS A 98 12.29 -19.29 -15.92
C HIS A 98 13.20 -18.68 -14.83
N GLU A 99 12.79 -17.56 -14.24
CA GLU A 99 13.55 -16.85 -13.21
C GLU A 99 12.99 -17.07 -11.78
N LEU A 100 12.07 -18.03 -11.62
CA LEU A 100 11.45 -18.34 -10.33
C LEU A 100 12.49 -18.76 -9.28
N SER A 101 12.52 -18.06 -8.15
CA SER A 101 13.43 -18.32 -7.04
C SER A 101 12.80 -17.97 -5.70
N ALA A 102 13.38 -18.46 -4.60
CA ALA A 102 12.92 -18.12 -3.25
C ALA A 102 12.92 -16.61 -3.00
N ASP A 103 13.97 -15.93 -3.46
CA ASP A 103 14.09 -14.47 -3.36
C ASP A 103 13.01 -13.76 -4.17
N LEU A 104 12.76 -14.19 -5.41
CA LEU A 104 11.72 -13.60 -6.24
C LEU A 104 10.32 -13.74 -5.61
N LEU A 105 10.03 -14.89 -4.99
CA LEU A 105 8.75 -15.06 -4.29
C LEU A 105 8.65 -14.11 -3.10
N ARG A 106 9.72 -14.00 -2.29
CA ARG A 106 9.78 -13.09 -1.14
C ARG A 106 9.61 -11.63 -1.57
N GLU A 107 10.37 -11.21 -2.58
CA GLU A 107 10.27 -9.89 -3.23
C GLU A 107 8.83 -9.60 -3.67
N THR A 108 8.20 -10.54 -4.37
CA THR A 108 6.83 -10.39 -4.89
C THR A 108 5.79 -10.32 -3.77
N LEU A 109 5.89 -11.17 -2.74
CA LEU A 109 4.95 -11.17 -1.62
C LEU A 109 5.08 -9.91 -0.76
N LEU A 110 6.28 -9.42 -0.53
CA LEU A 110 6.48 -8.14 0.15
C LEU A 110 6.01 -6.95 -0.71
N ALA A 111 6.17 -7.02 -2.04
CA ALA A 111 5.59 -6.04 -2.95
C ALA A 111 4.05 -6.07 -2.92
N VAL A 112 3.43 -7.24 -2.74
CA VAL A 112 1.98 -7.34 -2.50
C VAL A 112 1.57 -6.57 -1.25
N GLU A 113 2.26 -6.79 -0.14
CA GLU A 113 1.97 -6.07 1.11
C GLU A 113 2.22 -4.56 0.94
N PHE A 114 3.29 -4.16 0.26
CA PHE A 114 3.50 -2.74 -0.07
C PHE A 114 2.33 -2.15 -0.86
N LEU A 115 1.84 -2.84 -1.90
CA LEU A 115 0.73 -2.35 -2.73
C LEU A 115 -0.61 -2.33 -1.97
N ARG A 116 -0.83 -3.27 -1.04
CA ARG A 116 -2.02 -3.31 -0.17
C ARG A 116 -2.14 -2.12 0.78
N MET A 117 -1.07 -1.37 1.00
CA MET A 117 -1.17 -0.14 1.78
C MET A 117 -2.05 0.91 1.10
N PHE A 118 -2.09 0.91 -0.24
CA PHE A 118 -2.73 1.94 -1.04
C PHE A 118 -4.17 1.58 -1.38
N THR A 119 -5.00 2.61 -1.52
CA THR A 119 -6.38 2.50 -1.96
C THR A 119 -6.41 2.31 -3.48
N PRO A 120 -6.95 1.17 -3.99
CA PRO A 120 -7.13 0.98 -5.43
C PRO A 120 -8.24 1.89 -5.95
N VAL A 121 -8.06 2.37 -7.18
CA VAL A 121 -9.08 3.18 -7.86
C VAL A 121 -10.02 2.27 -8.62
N SER A 122 -11.32 2.55 -8.53
CA SER A 122 -12.35 1.77 -9.25
C SER A 122 -12.16 1.90 -10.76
N ALA A 123 -12.66 0.93 -11.53
CA ALA A 123 -12.59 0.99 -12.99
C ALA A 123 -13.27 2.24 -13.58
N SER A 124 -14.34 2.73 -12.93
CA SER A 124 -15.05 3.95 -13.35
C SER A 124 -14.30 5.24 -13.03
N ASP A 125 -13.29 5.20 -12.15
CA ASP A 125 -12.54 6.37 -11.67
C ASP A 125 -11.09 6.39 -12.18
N GLN A 126 -10.77 5.53 -13.16
CA GLN A 126 -9.48 5.50 -13.84
C GLN A 126 -9.29 6.77 -14.67
N HIS A 127 -8.75 7.80 -14.01
CA HIS A 127 -8.42 9.08 -14.61
C HIS A 127 -6.90 9.27 -14.58
N GLU A 128 -6.36 10.05 -15.53
CA GLU A 128 -4.91 10.30 -15.67
C GLU A 128 -4.26 10.76 -14.35
N ARG A 129 -5.00 11.49 -13.51
CA ARG A 129 -4.52 11.92 -12.18
C ARG A 129 -4.13 10.76 -11.26
N ASN A 130 -4.74 9.60 -11.42
CA ASN A 130 -4.55 8.40 -10.58
C ASN A 130 -3.54 7.40 -11.18
N GLU A 131 -2.86 7.81 -12.24
CA GLU A 131 -1.86 6.98 -12.89
C GLU A 131 -0.53 7.03 -12.14
N VAL A 132 -0.06 5.86 -11.74
CA VAL A 132 1.21 5.72 -11.04
C VAL A 132 2.06 4.67 -11.76
N GLY A 133 3.23 5.09 -12.24
CA GLY A 133 4.15 4.18 -12.91
C GLY A 133 4.75 3.16 -11.94
N SER A 134 4.75 1.89 -12.34
CA SER A 134 5.42 0.78 -11.64
C SER A 134 6.87 1.10 -11.25
N TYR A 135 7.64 1.77 -12.10
CA TYR A 135 9.00 2.20 -11.75
C TYR A 135 9.06 3.13 -10.52
N THR A 136 8.08 4.03 -10.37
CA THR A 136 8.00 4.91 -9.19
C THR A 136 7.64 4.11 -7.95
N LEU A 137 6.63 3.24 -8.04
CA LEU A 137 6.21 2.36 -6.95
C LEU A 137 7.33 1.41 -6.51
N LYS A 138 8.10 0.89 -7.47
CA LYS A 138 9.26 0.03 -7.25
C LYS A 138 10.28 0.70 -6.34
N HIS A 139 10.68 1.94 -6.64
CA HIS A 139 11.63 2.67 -5.80
C HIS A 139 11.09 2.99 -4.42
N MET A 140 9.80 3.35 -4.31
CA MET A 140 9.17 3.55 -3.01
C MET A 140 9.13 2.26 -2.18
N ALA A 141 8.89 1.12 -2.83
CA ALA A 141 8.93 -0.18 -2.20
C ALA A 141 10.37 -0.55 -1.77
N GLU A 142 11.38 -0.26 -2.58
CA GLU A 142 12.80 -0.44 -2.20
C GLU A 142 13.17 0.39 -0.97
N GLU A 143 12.70 1.63 -0.88
CA GLU A 143 12.94 2.50 0.28
C GLU A 143 12.32 1.93 1.57
N LEU A 144 11.08 1.46 1.50
CA LEU A 144 10.38 0.92 2.66
C LEU A 144 10.86 -0.49 3.04
N LEU A 145 10.98 -1.38 2.06
CA LEU A 145 11.24 -2.80 2.25
C LEU A 145 12.74 -3.16 2.21
N GLY A 146 13.61 -2.23 1.82
CA GLY A 146 14.97 -2.52 1.38
C GLY A 146 15.79 -3.36 2.35
N ARG A 147 15.62 -3.20 3.66
CA ARG A 147 16.32 -4.03 4.67
C ARG A 147 15.84 -5.49 4.68
N THR A 148 14.59 -5.75 4.29
CA THR A 148 13.98 -7.08 4.25
C THR A 148 14.12 -7.77 2.90
N VAL A 149 14.19 -7.01 1.78
CA VAL A 149 14.37 -7.54 0.40
C VAL A 149 15.81 -7.48 -0.11
N GLY A 150 16.80 -7.18 0.75
CA GLY A 150 18.21 -7.14 0.32
C GLY A 150 18.59 -5.91 -0.53
N GLY A 151 17.79 -4.85 -0.47
CA GLY A 151 18.09 -3.53 -1.04
C GLY A 151 17.63 -3.31 -2.48
N TYR A 152 17.08 -4.33 -3.14
CA TYR A 152 16.60 -4.22 -4.51
C TYR A 152 15.28 -4.97 -4.70
N LEU A 153 14.34 -4.36 -5.40
CA LEU A 153 13.08 -4.99 -5.79
C LEU A 153 13.00 -5.00 -7.33
N PRO A 154 12.88 -6.17 -7.98
CA PRO A 154 12.68 -6.21 -9.43
C PRO A 154 11.36 -5.55 -9.80
N ASN A 155 11.37 -4.75 -10.88
CA ASN A 155 10.16 -4.11 -11.38
C ASN A 155 9.09 -5.15 -11.76
N GLY A 156 9.51 -6.28 -12.34
CA GLY A 156 8.62 -7.40 -12.64
C GLY A 156 7.96 -7.99 -11.40
N ALA A 157 8.65 -8.07 -10.25
CA ALA A 157 8.05 -8.53 -9.00
C ALA A 157 6.90 -7.61 -8.55
N LEU A 158 7.09 -6.29 -8.64
CA LEU A 158 6.05 -5.31 -8.32
C LEU A 158 4.87 -5.38 -9.31
N ILE A 159 5.12 -5.52 -10.61
CA ILE A 159 4.07 -5.65 -11.63
C ILE A 159 3.27 -6.95 -11.40
N TRP A 160 3.96 -8.04 -11.11
CA TRP A 160 3.33 -9.32 -10.80
C TRP A 160 2.48 -9.25 -9.53
N ALA A 161 2.98 -8.57 -8.49
CA ALA A 161 2.24 -8.28 -7.27
C ALA A 161 0.97 -7.46 -7.55
N ALA A 162 1.03 -6.44 -8.40
CA ALA A 162 -0.14 -5.65 -8.79
C ALA A 162 -1.18 -6.51 -9.53
N ALA A 163 -0.73 -7.35 -10.46
CA ALA A 163 -1.60 -8.23 -11.23
C ALA A 163 -2.28 -9.31 -10.35
N VAL A 164 -1.58 -9.91 -9.39
CA VAL A 164 -2.19 -10.91 -8.48
C VAL A 164 -3.20 -10.28 -7.51
N LEU A 165 -3.00 -9.02 -7.13
CA LEU A 165 -3.98 -8.26 -6.37
C LEU A 165 -5.20 -7.86 -7.20
N GLY A 166 -5.18 -8.09 -8.52
CA GLY A 166 -6.23 -7.64 -9.43
C GLY A 166 -6.29 -6.11 -9.53
N LEU A 167 -5.18 -5.42 -9.24
CA LEU A 167 -5.11 -3.97 -9.42
C LEU A 167 -5.27 -3.65 -10.91
N PRO A 168 -6.00 -2.58 -11.26
CA PRO A 168 -6.05 -2.18 -12.65
C PRO A 168 -4.66 -1.72 -13.09
N ILE A 169 -4.14 -2.36 -14.14
CA ILE A 169 -2.87 -2.04 -14.76
C ILE A 169 -3.04 -1.87 -16.27
N ARG A 170 -2.22 -1.01 -16.86
CA ARG A 170 -2.09 -0.84 -18.32
C ARG A 170 -0.63 -0.68 -18.71
N GLU A 171 -0.27 -1.04 -19.93
CA GLU A 171 1.06 -0.70 -20.46
C GLU A 171 1.28 0.82 -20.40
N SER A 172 2.49 1.24 -20.01
CA SER A 172 2.87 2.65 -20.03
C SER A 172 3.35 3.04 -21.42
N GLY A 173 2.76 4.08 -22.01
CA GLY A 173 3.06 4.46 -23.40
C GLY A 173 2.34 3.57 -24.41
N ASP A 174 2.84 3.54 -25.64
CA ASP A 174 2.32 2.64 -26.67
C ASP A 174 2.84 1.20 -26.43
N ALA A 175 2.08 0.22 -26.93
CA ALA A 175 2.35 -1.19 -26.67
C ALA A 175 3.73 -1.60 -27.21
N GLY A 176 4.55 -2.21 -26.36
CA GLY A 176 5.92 -2.61 -26.74
C GLY A 176 6.95 -1.48 -26.77
N GLU A 177 6.70 -0.34 -26.11
CA GLU A 177 7.67 0.75 -25.98
C GLU A 177 8.27 0.90 -24.57
N SER A 178 7.65 0.30 -23.56
CA SER A 178 8.04 0.48 -22.15
C SER A 178 8.11 -0.83 -21.39
N ARG A 179 9.11 -0.95 -20.51
CA ARG A 179 9.20 -2.07 -19.55
C ARG A 179 8.21 -1.92 -18.39
N ASN A 180 7.55 -0.77 -18.30
CA ASN A 180 6.73 -0.36 -17.17
C ASN A 180 5.25 -0.46 -17.49
N VAL A 181 4.46 -0.72 -16.45
CA VAL A 181 3.01 -0.53 -16.45
C VAL A 181 2.64 0.69 -15.61
N THR A 182 1.49 1.26 -15.92
CA THR A 182 0.76 2.17 -15.05
C THR A 182 -0.16 1.34 -14.16
N VAL A 183 -0.14 1.62 -12.86
CA VAL A 183 -1.03 1.04 -11.84
C VAL A 183 -1.98 2.14 -11.37
N TYR A 184 -3.27 1.82 -11.28
CA TYR A 184 -4.29 2.77 -10.84
C TYR A 184 -4.49 2.71 -9.33
N LEU A 185 -3.86 3.66 -8.64
CA LEU A 185 -3.92 3.84 -7.20
C LEU A 185 -4.32 5.29 -6.89
N LEU A 186 -4.82 5.53 -5.69
CA LEU A 186 -5.10 6.88 -5.26
C LEU A 186 -3.80 7.69 -5.21
N ARG A 187 -3.71 8.73 -6.04
CA ARG A 187 -2.45 9.45 -6.25
C ARG A 187 -1.96 10.19 -5.03
N GLU A 188 -2.87 10.72 -4.23
CA GLU A 188 -2.54 11.51 -3.05
C GLU A 188 -1.83 10.67 -1.98
N GLU A 189 -2.18 9.39 -1.85
CA GLU A 189 -1.47 8.45 -0.96
C GLU A 189 -0.06 8.13 -1.45
N VAL A 190 0.11 7.97 -2.77
CA VAL A 190 1.43 7.77 -3.38
C VAL A 190 2.29 9.03 -3.23
N ASP A 191 1.72 10.21 -3.46
CA ASP A 191 2.42 11.49 -3.33
C ASP A 191 2.76 11.81 -1.86
N PHE A 192 1.94 11.36 -0.90
CA PHE A 192 2.27 11.40 0.53
C PHE A 192 3.52 10.57 0.82
N MET A 193 3.53 9.30 0.39
CA MET A 193 4.67 8.40 0.60
C MET A 193 5.94 8.94 -0.06
N ARG A 194 5.83 9.46 -1.29
CA ARG A 194 6.97 10.07 -2.01
C ARG A 194 7.51 11.33 -1.32
N ALA A 195 6.66 12.07 -0.60
CA ALA A 195 7.05 13.26 0.12
C ALA A 195 7.67 12.97 1.50
N GLY A 196 7.54 11.74 2.01
CA GLY A 196 8.17 11.24 3.24
C GLY A 196 9.70 11.19 3.22
N HIS A 197 10.35 11.75 2.20
CA HIS A 197 11.79 11.97 2.17
C HIS A 197 12.17 13.15 3.09
N PRO A 198 13.06 12.98 4.09
CA PRO A 198 13.38 13.96 5.15
C PRO A 198 13.69 15.39 4.69
N VAL A 199 14.23 15.54 3.48
CA VAL A 199 14.56 16.84 2.86
C VAL A 199 13.31 17.66 2.45
N ARG A 200 12.13 17.04 2.35
CA ARG A 200 10.87 17.67 1.92
C ARG A 200 9.82 17.77 3.04
N ILE A 201 10.07 17.19 4.21
CA ILE A 201 9.11 17.05 5.32
C ILE A 201 8.83 18.36 6.07
N GLY A 202 9.61 19.41 5.87
CA GLY A 202 9.58 20.62 6.71
C GLY A 202 8.26 21.40 6.81
N ARG A 203 7.14 21.00 6.17
CA ARG A 203 5.87 21.74 6.18
C ARG A 203 4.54 20.95 6.10
N ARG A 204 4.52 19.63 5.94
CA ARG A 204 3.25 18.90 5.73
C ARG A 204 2.63 18.45 7.05
N ASN A 205 1.52 19.10 7.43
CA ASN A 205 0.74 18.78 8.63
C ASN A 205 -0.37 17.74 8.38
N GLY A 206 -0.60 17.33 7.13
CA GLY A 206 -1.72 16.47 6.75
C GLY A 206 -1.39 14.97 6.68
N ALA A 207 -1.57 14.23 7.78
CA ALA A 207 -1.55 12.76 7.77
C ALA A 207 -2.77 12.11 7.09
N HIS A 208 -3.72 12.92 6.57
CA HIS A 208 -4.99 12.44 5.99
C HIS A 208 -4.84 11.72 4.65
N PHE A 209 -3.68 11.81 4.00
CA PHE A 209 -3.32 11.00 2.84
C PHE A 209 -2.30 9.91 3.16
N GLN A 210 -2.03 9.63 4.44
CA GLN A 210 -1.23 8.47 4.79
C GLN A 210 -1.94 7.20 4.30
N PRO A 211 -1.26 6.30 3.58
CA PRO A 211 -1.88 5.05 3.15
C PRO A 211 -2.38 4.22 4.35
N PRO A 212 -3.61 3.67 4.30
CA PRO A 212 -4.22 2.82 5.34
C PRO A 212 -3.29 1.82 6.04
N GLY A 213 -2.48 1.10 5.26
CA GLY A 213 -1.61 0.03 5.75
C GLY A 213 -0.23 0.48 6.22
N HIS A 214 0.12 1.76 6.07
CA HIS A 214 1.48 2.25 6.25
C HIS A 214 2.01 2.00 7.66
N ALA A 215 1.25 2.36 8.70
CA ALA A 215 1.72 2.21 10.08
C ALA A 215 2.02 0.75 10.45
N ARG A 216 1.12 -0.18 10.09
CA ARG A 216 1.31 -1.61 10.36
C ARG A 216 2.50 -2.17 9.59
N LEU A 217 2.56 -1.96 8.27
CA LEU A 217 3.61 -2.54 7.45
C LEU A 217 4.99 -2.05 7.88
N THR A 218 5.13 -0.75 8.13
CA THR A 218 6.40 -0.17 8.60
C THR A 218 6.86 -0.82 9.92
N ALA A 219 5.95 -0.98 10.89
CA ALA A 219 6.29 -1.60 12.17
C ALA A 219 6.72 -3.07 12.01
N VAL A 220 5.97 -3.85 11.21
CA VAL A 220 6.33 -5.26 10.91
C VAL A 220 7.69 -5.36 10.21
N ILE A 221 7.93 -4.53 9.20
CA ILE A 221 9.19 -4.54 8.44
C ILE A 221 10.38 -4.12 9.29
N GLU A 222 10.20 -3.15 10.20
CA GLU A 222 11.23 -2.75 11.15
C GLU A 222 11.64 -3.91 12.06
N ARG A 223 10.67 -4.60 12.65
CA ARG A 223 10.89 -5.77 13.53
C ARG A 223 11.50 -6.95 12.78
N ALA A 224 10.93 -7.31 11.64
CA ALA A 224 11.40 -8.40 10.81
C ALA A 224 12.84 -8.16 10.32
N SER A 225 13.20 -6.91 9.98
CA SER A 225 14.56 -6.55 9.58
C SER A 225 15.59 -6.68 10.71
N ASN A 226 15.15 -6.62 11.96
CA ASN A 226 15.99 -6.85 13.14
C ASN A 226 16.04 -8.34 13.53
N GLY A 227 15.30 -9.21 12.84
CA GLY A 227 15.16 -10.63 13.17
C GLY A 227 14.22 -10.88 14.37
N ASP A 228 13.43 -9.88 14.76
CA ASP A 228 12.51 -9.98 15.87
C ASP A 228 11.14 -10.55 15.44
N PRO A 229 10.43 -11.28 16.32
CA PRO A 229 9.01 -11.59 16.14
C PRO A 229 8.17 -10.32 16.05
N PHE A 230 7.11 -10.36 15.24
CA PHE A 230 6.26 -9.20 14.94
C PHE A 230 4.76 -9.43 15.14
N ASP A 231 4.39 -10.43 15.96
CA ASP A 231 2.99 -10.79 16.21
C ASP A 231 2.19 -9.61 16.80
N ASP A 232 2.83 -8.79 17.64
CA ASP A 232 2.21 -7.61 18.24
C ASP A 232 1.90 -6.54 17.18
N GLU A 233 2.78 -6.34 16.20
CA GLU A 233 2.60 -5.37 15.13
C GLU A 233 1.43 -5.74 14.21
N LEU A 234 1.12 -7.04 14.05
CA LEU A 234 -0.07 -7.48 13.33
C LEU A 234 -1.39 -7.00 13.98
N THR A 235 -1.37 -6.63 15.27
CA THR A 235 -2.53 -6.09 15.98
C THR A 235 -2.80 -4.61 15.69
N ILE A 236 -1.82 -3.86 15.15
CA ILE A 236 -1.99 -2.45 14.77
C ILE A 236 -3.12 -2.36 13.75
N PRO A 237 -4.24 -1.66 13.96
CA PRO A 237 -5.34 -1.67 13.00
C PRO A 237 -4.93 -1.03 11.66
N VAL A 238 -5.32 -1.66 10.55
CA VAL A 238 -5.27 -1.01 9.22
C VAL A 238 -6.31 0.11 9.23
N GLN A 239 -5.87 1.35 9.04
CA GLN A 239 -6.75 2.51 9.16
C GLN A 239 -7.64 2.60 7.92
N ALA A 240 -8.96 2.58 8.10
CA ALA A 240 -9.84 2.96 7.00
C ALA A 240 -9.64 4.44 6.69
N ARG A 241 -9.60 4.80 5.40
CA ARG A 241 -9.60 6.20 5.01
C ARG A 241 -10.88 6.86 5.54
N PRO A 242 -10.78 7.97 6.30
CA PRO A 242 -11.95 8.70 6.73
C PRO A 242 -12.74 9.18 5.50
N ALA A 243 -14.06 8.98 5.52
CA ALA A 243 -14.91 9.63 4.55
C ALA A 243 -14.76 11.15 4.67
N TRP A 244 -14.76 11.84 3.54
CA TRP A 244 -14.76 13.30 3.55
C TRP A 244 -15.98 13.83 4.30
N SER A 245 -15.77 14.86 5.12
CA SER A 245 -16.86 15.52 5.81
C SER A 245 -17.80 16.16 4.77
N PRO A 246 -19.11 16.19 5.01
CA PRO A 246 -20.05 16.90 4.12
C PRO A 246 -19.66 18.36 3.91
N PHE A 247 -19.10 19.02 4.93
CA PHE A 247 -18.57 20.37 4.83
C PHE A 247 -17.39 20.47 3.86
N HIS A 248 -16.43 19.54 3.94
CA HIS A 248 -15.29 19.53 3.02
C HIS A 248 -15.74 19.33 1.58
N VAL A 249 -16.64 18.35 1.34
CA VAL A 249 -17.19 18.07 0.01
C VAL A 249 -17.88 19.31 -0.54
N TRP A 250 -18.78 19.91 0.24
CA TRP A 250 -19.48 21.13 -0.15
C TRP A 250 -18.52 22.28 -0.42
N LEU A 251 -17.50 22.50 0.42
CA LEU A 251 -16.52 23.59 0.23
C LEU A 251 -15.69 23.37 -1.04
N SER A 252 -15.31 22.13 -1.34
CA SER A 252 -14.60 21.76 -2.56
C SER A 252 -15.40 22.06 -3.82
N GLU A 253 -16.72 21.85 -3.80
CA GLU A 253 -17.61 22.20 -4.92
C GLU A 253 -17.66 23.71 -5.21
N GLN A 254 -17.27 24.54 -4.24
CA GLN A 254 -17.26 26.00 -4.43
C GLN A 254 -16.01 26.51 -5.16
N SER A 255 -15.01 25.65 -5.45
CA SER A 255 -13.76 26.06 -6.09
C SER A 255 -13.94 26.63 -7.51
N GLY A 256 -15.08 26.37 -8.15
CA GLY A 256 -15.42 26.90 -9.48
C GLY A 256 -16.18 28.22 -9.47
N ARG A 257 -16.47 28.81 -8.30
CA ARG A 257 -17.22 30.08 -8.21
C ARG A 257 -16.35 31.29 -8.60
N ASP A 258 -16.99 32.31 -9.12
CA ASP A 258 -16.37 33.63 -9.28
C ASP A 258 -16.22 34.33 -7.92
N GLY A 259 -15.30 35.28 -7.82
CA GLY A 259 -15.12 36.11 -6.62
C GLY A 259 -14.09 35.57 -5.62
N PHE A 260 -14.10 36.12 -4.41
CA PHE A 260 -13.13 35.76 -3.37
C PHE A 260 -13.47 34.41 -2.73
N GLU A 261 -14.74 34.04 -2.68
CA GLU A 261 -15.24 32.77 -2.15
C GLU A 261 -14.73 31.60 -2.98
N GLY A 262 -14.85 31.67 -4.31
CA GLY A 262 -14.35 30.60 -5.17
C GLY A 262 -12.83 30.50 -5.19
N ARG A 263 -12.12 31.64 -5.20
CA ARG A 263 -10.66 31.66 -5.03
C ARG A 263 -10.22 31.05 -3.71
N PHE A 264 -10.87 31.43 -2.60
CA PHE A 264 -10.60 30.85 -1.29
C PHE A 264 -10.83 29.33 -1.29
N ALA A 265 -11.96 28.87 -1.83
CA ALA A 265 -12.28 27.44 -1.90
C ALA A 265 -11.27 26.66 -2.76
N SER A 266 -10.83 27.24 -3.87
CA SER A 266 -9.76 26.69 -4.73
C SER A 266 -8.43 26.60 -3.98
N ASP A 267 -8.01 27.65 -3.28
CA ASP A 267 -6.75 27.67 -2.52
C ASP A 267 -6.79 26.71 -1.34
N TYR A 268 -7.92 26.63 -0.63
CA TYR A 268 -8.17 25.64 0.41
C TYR A 268 -8.02 24.21 -0.16
N LEU A 269 -8.66 23.90 -1.30
CA LEU A 269 -8.58 22.58 -1.90
C LEU A 269 -7.16 22.26 -2.38
N ALA A 270 -6.46 23.23 -2.96
CA ALA A 270 -5.05 23.09 -3.33
C ALA A 270 -4.17 22.78 -2.11
N GLY A 271 -4.39 23.47 -0.98
CA GLY A 271 -3.70 23.22 0.29
C GLY A 271 -3.99 21.84 0.87
N VAL A 272 -5.25 21.38 0.84
CA VAL A 272 -5.61 20.00 1.23
C VAL A 272 -4.87 19.00 0.34
N ASN A 273 -4.93 19.14 -0.98
CA ASN A 273 -4.30 18.24 -1.95
C ASN A 273 -2.78 18.22 -1.83
N ALA A 274 -2.16 19.36 -1.53
CA ALA A 274 -0.73 19.48 -1.27
C ALA A 274 -0.30 18.91 0.10
N SER A 275 -1.27 18.51 0.94
CA SER A 275 -1.07 18.10 2.35
C SER A 275 -0.53 19.21 3.26
N ASP A 276 -0.72 20.48 2.88
CA ASP A 276 -0.30 21.63 3.69
C ASP A 276 -1.14 21.74 4.96
N HIS A 277 -2.43 21.40 4.86
CA HIS A 277 -3.34 21.25 5.99
C HIS A 277 -4.31 20.11 5.76
N ARG A 278 -4.94 19.65 6.85
CA ARG A 278 -6.00 18.65 6.81
C ARG A 278 -7.30 19.23 6.22
N PRO A 279 -8.19 18.39 5.67
CA PRO A 279 -9.53 18.83 5.32
C PRO A 279 -10.32 19.24 6.57
N ALA A 280 -11.10 20.30 6.44
CA ALA A 280 -11.96 20.82 7.49
C ALA A 280 -13.16 19.89 7.70
N ALA A 281 -13.36 19.43 8.93
CA ALA A 281 -14.53 18.64 9.33
C ALA A 281 -15.81 19.50 9.42
N SER A 282 -15.67 20.80 9.66
CA SER A 282 -16.76 21.77 9.82
C SER A 282 -16.29 23.20 9.54
N GLY A 283 -17.23 24.15 9.50
CA GLY A 283 -16.87 25.57 9.37
C GLY A 283 -16.06 26.12 10.55
N LYS A 284 -16.36 25.70 11.78
CA LYS A 284 -15.55 26.04 12.97
C LYS A 284 -14.11 25.54 12.81
N ASP A 285 -13.98 24.32 12.34
CA ASP A 285 -12.70 23.65 12.14
C ASP A 285 -11.87 24.31 11.04
N LEU A 286 -12.51 24.75 9.95
CA LEU A 286 -11.86 25.58 8.92
C LEU A 286 -11.28 26.85 9.53
N LEU A 287 -12.05 27.57 10.34
CA LEU A 287 -11.57 28.79 10.99
C LEU A 287 -10.43 28.53 11.97
N GLU A 288 -10.37 27.34 12.57
CA GLU A 288 -9.23 26.91 13.39
C GLU A 288 -7.98 26.66 12.54
N ILE A 289 -8.09 25.96 11.41
CA ILE A 289 -6.99 25.76 10.46
C ILE A 289 -6.41 27.11 10.00
N LEU A 290 -7.27 28.11 9.77
CA LEU A 290 -6.85 29.44 9.32
C LEU A 290 -6.20 30.30 10.41
N ARG A 291 -6.40 30.00 11.71
CA ARG A 291 -5.84 30.83 12.81
C ARG A 291 -4.32 30.82 12.83
N ASP A 292 -3.72 29.72 12.40
CA ASP A 292 -2.27 29.52 12.46
C ASP A 292 -1.56 30.08 11.22
N VAL A 293 -2.30 30.70 10.30
CA VAL A 293 -1.78 31.23 9.02
C VAL A 293 -2.05 32.73 8.94
N ARG A 294 -1.05 33.51 8.51
CA ARG A 294 -1.27 34.91 8.13
C ARG A 294 -2.08 34.93 6.83
N ILE A 295 -3.39 35.10 6.97
CA ILE A 295 -4.33 35.17 5.85
C ILE A 295 -4.73 36.62 5.56
N ASP A 296 -4.95 36.92 4.28
CA ASP A 296 -5.49 38.20 3.84
C ASP A 296 -6.90 38.42 4.45
N PRO A 297 -7.23 39.63 4.92
CA PRO A 297 -8.57 39.94 5.44
C PRO A 297 -9.72 39.57 4.49
N GLU A 298 -9.53 39.71 3.18
CA GLU A 298 -10.54 39.38 2.16
C GLU A 298 -10.77 37.86 2.09
N PHE A 299 -9.71 37.07 2.21
CA PHE A 299 -9.79 35.61 2.27
C PHE A 299 -10.43 35.12 3.58
N LEU A 300 -10.14 35.78 4.70
CA LEU A 300 -10.81 35.47 5.97
C LEU A 300 -12.31 35.82 5.94
N ALA A 301 -12.68 36.92 5.28
CA ALA A 301 -14.08 37.30 5.07
C ALA A 301 -14.80 36.27 4.18
N ALA A 302 -14.18 35.87 3.07
CA ALA A 302 -14.69 34.83 2.18
C ALA A 302 -14.90 33.49 2.91
N ALA A 303 -13.92 33.06 3.72
CA ALA A 303 -14.04 31.86 4.54
C ALA A 303 -15.25 31.92 5.48
N LYS A 304 -15.44 33.04 6.19
CA LYS A 304 -16.59 33.23 7.08
C LYS A 304 -17.93 33.25 6.32
N ALA A 305 -17.97 33.86 5.14
CA ALA A 305 -19.16 33.89 4.30
C ALA A 305 -19.57 32.46 3.87
N LEU A 306 -18.61 31.66 3.40
CA LEU A 306 -18.84 30.26 3.02
C LEU A 306 -19.30 29.40 4.21
N VAL A 307 -18.73 29.61 5.40
CA VAL A 307 -19.19 28.91 6.62
C VAL A 307 -20.65 29.23 6.92
N ALA A 308 -21.03 30.52 6.90
CA ALA A 308 -22.41 30.93 7.14
C ALA A 308 -23.37 30.38 6.07
N GLU A 309 -22.95 30.37 4.80
CA GLU A 309 -23.74 29.82 3.70
C GLU A 309 -24.00 28.31 3.88
N TYR A 310 -22.98 27.55 4.27
CA TYR A 310 -23.13 26.12 4.55
C TYR A 310 -24.10 25.86 5.69
N GLU A 311 -24.04 26.63 6.78
CA GLU A 311 -24.95 26.48 7.93
C GLU A 311 -26.42 26.75 7.55
N VAL A 312 -26.67 27.71 6.65
CA VAL A 312 -28.02 28.02 6.14
C VAL A 312 -28.54 26.94 5.19
N THR A 313 -27.68 26.34 4.37
CA THR A 313 -28.07 25.33 3.39
C THR A 313 -28.22 23.94 4.00
N SER A 314 -27.36 23.57 4.94
CA SER A 314 -27.40 22.28 5.64
C SER A 314 -28.52 22.16 6.68
N SER A 315 -29.06 23.28 7.17
CA SER A 315 -30.20 23.30 8.12
C SER A 315 -31.58 23.16 7.45
N ARG A 316 -31.63 23.12 6.11
CA ARG A 316 -32.87 23.06 5.31
C ARG A 316 -33.09 21.73 4.59
N GLY A 317 -32.13 20.81 4.65
CA GLY A 317 -32.22 19.44 4.13
C GLY A 317 -32.35 18.44 5.26
#